data_AF-A0A073IVJ3-F1
#
_entry.id   AF-A0A073IVJ3-F1
#
_cell.length_a   1.000
_cell.length_b   1.000
_cell.length_c   1.000
_cell.angle_alpha   90.00
_cell.angle_beta   90.00
_cell.angle_gamma   90.00
#
_symmetry.space_group_name_H-M   'P 1'
#
loop_
_entity.id
_entity.type
_entity.pdbx_description
1 polymer ?
#
loop_
_entity_poly.entity_id
_entity_poly.type
_entity_poly.pdbx_seq_one_letter_code
_entity_poly.pdbx_strand_id
1 'polypeptide(L)' 'ERIALRSQCQVFFADPYSSWQRGTNENTNGLLRQYFPKGSDFSKLTVEAVNRTVARINLRPRKRLGWKTPYEVHTGV' A
#
# COMPACT_ATOMS: atom_id res chain seq x y z
N GLU A 1 -8.84 19.68 -1.52
CA GLU A 1 -8.70 20.64 -2.65
C GLU A 1 -7.27 21.13 -2.89
N ARG A 2 -6.58 21.69 -1.88
CA ARG A 2 -5.19 22.20 -2.03
C ARG A 2 -4.16 21.21 -2.60
N ILE A 3 -4.28 19.90 -2.32
CA ILE A 3 -3.36 18.87 -2.83
C ILE A 3 -3.59 18.61 -4.33
N ALA A 4 -4.84 18.60 -4.79
CA ALA A 4 -5.21 18.36 -6.19
C ALA A 4 -4.65 19.44 -7.13
N LEU A 5 -4.72 20.70 -6.70
CA LEU A 5 -4.25 21.86 -7.46
C LEU A 5 -2.74 21.82 -7.73
N ARG A 6 -1.96 21.12 -6.89
CA ARG A 6 -0.49 21.09 -6.98
C ARG A 6 0.05 19.86 -7.69
N SER A 7 -0.70 18.75 -7.70
CA SER A 7 -0.25 17.46 -8.24
C SER A 7 -0.66 17.20 -9.68
N GLN A 8 -1.47 18.07 -10.31
CA GLN A 8 -2.10 17.84 -11.62
C GLN A 8 -2.88 16.51 -11.70
N CYS A 9 -3.23 15.91 -10.56
CA CYS A 9 -3.97 14.66 -10.49
C CYS A 9 -5.43 14.91 -10.13
N GLN A 10 -6.32 14.09 -10.69
CA GLN A 10 -7.70 13.99 -10.22
C GLN A 10 -7.70 13.42 -8.80
N VAL A 11 -8.49 14.04 -7.91
CA VAL A 11 -8.61 13.62 -6.51
C VAL A 11 -10.04 13.17 -6.26
N PHE A 12 -10.16 11.98 -5.66
CA PHE A 12 -11.42 11.34 -5.32
C PHE A 12 -11.47 11.07 -3.82
N PHE A 13 -12.65 11.17 -3.23
CA PHE A 13 -12.90 10.83 -1.83
C PHE A 13 -13.86 9.66 -1.75
N ALA A 14 -13.68 8.81 -0.73
CA ALA A 14 -14.65 7.78 -0.41
C ALA A 14 -15.78 8.37 0.42
N ASP A 15 -16.99 7.88 0.21
CA ASP A 15 -18.17 8.23 0.98
C ASP A 15 -18.00 7.82 2.45
N PRO A 16 -18.59 8.58 3.39
CA PRO A 16 -18.60 8.20 4.80
C PRO A 16 -19.11 6.77 5.00
N TYR A 17 -18.49 6.05 5.93
CA TYR A 17 -18.82 4.65 6.27
C TYR A 17 -18.73 3.65 5.10
N SER A 18 -18.14 4.03 3.97
CA SER A 18 -18.05 3.21 2.76
C SER A 18 -16.66 2.61 2.54
N SER A 19 -16.19 1.81 3.51
CA SER A 19 -14.83 1.23 3.51
C SER A 19 -14.53 0.37 2.27
N TRP A 20 -15.56 -0.21 1.64
CA TRP A 20 -15.43 -1.01 0.42
C TRP A 20 -14.91 -0.20 -0.78
N GLN A 21 -15.15 1.10 -0.83
CA GLN A 21 -14.59 1.99 -1.88
C GLN A 21 -13.06 2.11 -1.80
N ARG A 22 -12.46 1.63 -0.70
CA ARG A 22 -11.01 1.61 -0.46
C ARG A 22 -10.48 0.19 -0.23
N GLY A 23 -11.19 -0.84 -0.69
CA GLY A 23 -10.85 -2.24 -0.37
C GLY A 23 -9.40 -2.63 -0.65
N THR A 24 -8.80 -2.14 -1.74
CA THR A 24 -7.37 -2.39 -2.04
C THR A 24 -6.42 -1.75 -1.02
N ASN A 25 -6.74 -0.55 -0.55
CA ASN A 25 -5.92 0.14 0.46
C ASN A 25 -6.02 -0.59 1.80
N GLU A 26 -7.22 -1.01 2.20
CA GLU A 26 -7.43 -1.75 3.44
C GLU A 26 -6.71 -3.10 3.43
N ASN A 27 -6.77 -3.84 2.31
CA ASN A 27 -5.99 -5.07 2.14
C ASN A 27 -4.48 -4.82 2.25
N THR A 28 -3.97 -3.77 1.59
CA THR A 28 -2.54 -3.43 1.60
C THR A 28 -2.07 -3.00 2.99
N ASN A 29 -2.89 -2.25 3.73
CA ASN A 29 -2.64 -1.92 5.14
C ASN A 29 -2.57 -3.18 6.01
N GLY A 30 -3.44 -4.16 5.75
CA GLY A 30 -3.39 -5.47 6.40
C GLY A 30 -2.05 -6.19 6.19
N LEU A 31 -1.48 -6.14 4.97
CA LEU A 31 -0.16 -6.71 4.68
C LEU A 31 0.95 -5.99 5.46
N LEU A 32 0.91 -4.66 5.56
CA LEU A 32 1.88 -3.91 6.36
C LEU A 32 1.78 -4.27 7.85
N ARG A 33 0.57 -4.51 8.36
CA ARG A 33 0.33 -4.90 9.76
C ARG A 33 0.86 -6.29 10.12
N GLN A 34 1.12 -7.15 9.15
CA GLN A 34 1.85 -8.41 9.39
C GLN A 34 3.30 -8.18 9.82
N TYR A 35 3.91 -7.05 9.41
CA TYR A 35 5.28 -6.67 9.74
C TYR A 35 5.37 -5.65 10.86
N PHE A 36 4.34 -4.80 11.00
CA PHE A 36 4.23 -3.78 12.04
C PHE A 36 2.90 -3.96 12.80
N PRO A 37 2.85 -4.89 13.77
CA PRO A 37 1.65 -5.19 14.52
C PRO A 37 0.98 -3.95 15.15
N LYS A 38 -0.29 -4.10 15.53
CA LYS A 38 -0.99 -3.03 16.25
C LYS A 38 -0.27 -2.76 17.58
N GLY A 39 -0.03 -1.49 17.90
CA GLY A 39 0.73 -1.09 19.09
C GLY A 39 2.23 -0.99 18.88
N SER A 40 2.77 -1.27 17.68
CA SER A 40 4.16 -0.97 17.36
C SER A 40 4.44 0.53 17.49
N ASP A 41 5.55 0.85 18.16
CA ASP A 41 6.06 2.21 18.28
C ASP A 41 6.73 2.63 16.96
N PHE A 42 6.04 3.46 16.18
CA PHE A 42 6.53 3.92 14.89
C PHE A 42 7.68 4.91 15.00
N SER A 43 7.94 5.51 16.17
CA SER A 43 9.11 6.36 16.36
C SER A 43 10.43 5.58 16.28
N LYS A 44 10.37 4.27 16.52
CA LYS A 44 11.51 3.35 16.46
C LYS A 44 11.69 2.71 15.07
N LEU A 45 10.77 2.97 14.13
CA LEU A 45 10.88 2.43 12.79
C LEU A 45 11.83 3.28 11.96
N THR A 46 12.87 2.63 11.44
CA THR A 46 13.76 3.29 10.48
C THR A 46 13.18 3.22 9.07
N VAL A 47 13.58 4.18 8.24
CA VAL A 47 13.18 4.24 6.82
C VAL A 47 13.61 2.96 6.10
N GLU A 48 14.78 2.40 6.43
CA GLU A 48 15.30 1.15 5.85
C GLU A 48 14.41 -0.04 6.22
N ALA A 49 13.93 -0.10 7.47
CA ALA A 49 13.01 -1.16 7.89
C ALA A 49 11.69 -1.10 7.10
N VAL A 50 11.14 0.11 6.91
CA VAL A 50 9.93 0.32 6.11
C VAL A 50 10.17 -0.07 4.64
N ASN A 51 11.25 0.40 4.04
CA ASN A 51 11.60 0.09 2.65
C ASN A 51 11.78 -1.41 2.41
N ARG A 52 12.44 -2.12 3.33
CA ARG A 52 12.56 -3.59 3.25
C ARG A 52 11.20 -4.28 3.31
N THR A 53 10.30 -3.81 4.17
CA THR A 53 8.94 -4.36 4.25
C THR A 53 8.15 -4.10 2.96
N VAL A 54 8.21 -2.89 2.42
CA VAL A 54 7.55 -2.53 1.16
C VAL A 54 8.10 -3.37 0.00
N ALA A 55 9.42 -3.53 -0.10
CA ALA A 55 10.05 -4.38 -1.10
C ALA A 55 9.55 -5.82 -1.01
N ARG A 56 9.47 -6.40 0.21
CA ARG A 56 8.92 -7.75 0.41
C ARG A 56 7.46 -7.86 -0.03
N ILE A 57 6.64 -6.84 0.17
CA ILE A 57 5.23 -6.84 -0.26
C ILE A 57 5.11 -6.74 -1.78
N ASN A 58 5.95 -5.91 -2.41
CA ASN A 58 5.93 -5.66 -3.85
C ASN A 58 6.57 -6.77 -4.67
N LEU A 59 7.51 -7.52 -4.08
CA LEU A 59 8.17 -8.68 -4.69
C LEU A 59 7.51 -10.01 -4.31
N ARG A 60 6.40 -9.99 -3.56
CA ARG A 60 5.66 -11.21 -3.20
C ARG A 60 4.77 -11.63 -4.39
N PRO A 61 4.94 -12.85 -4.95
CA PRO A 61 4.03 -13.42 -5.94
C PRO A 61 2.58 -13.41 -5.47
N ARG A 62 1.64 -13.02 -6.34
CA ARG A 62 0.20 -13.02 -6.02
C ARG A 62 -0.57 -13.91 -6.98
N LYS A 63 -1.37 -14.84 -6.46
CA LYS A 63 -2.24 -15.71 -7.26
C LYS A 63 -3.14 -14.91 -8.23
N ARG A 64 -3.68 -13.77 -7.80
CA ARG A 64 -4.52 -12.88 -8.64
C ARG A 64 -3.77 -12.24 -9.83
N LEU A 65 -2.44 -12.30 -9.84
CA LEU A 65 -1.58 -11.79 -10.91
C LEU A 65 -0.96 -12.94 -11.72
N GLY A 66 -1.54 -14.15 -11.67
CA GLY A 66 -0.95 -15.32 -12.32
C GLY A 66 0.40 -15.72 -11.71
N TRP A 67 0.53 -15.55 -10.39
CA TRP A 67 1.78 -15.76 -9.64
C TRP A 67 2.92 -14.81 -9.98
N LYS A 68 2.66 -13.75 -10.75
CA LYS A 68 3.59 -12.61 -10.86
C LYS A 68 3.58 -11.76 -9.59
N THR A 69 4.65 -11.02 -9.39
CA THR A 69 4.78 -10.02 -8.33
C THR A 69 4.10 -8.71 -8.76
N PRO A 70 3.62 -7.89 -7.80
CA PRO A 70 3.18 -6.53 -8.10
C PRO A 70 4.23 -5.70 -8.85
N TYR A 71 5.50 -5.89 -8.51
CA TYR A 71 6.61 -5.20 -9.18
C TYR A 71 6.66 -5.56 -10.66
N GLU A 72 6.71 -6.85 -11.02
CA GLU A 72 6.71 -7.33 -12.41
C GLU A 72 5.54 -6.78 -13.23
N VAL A 73 4.32 -6.83 -12.67
CA VAL A 73 3.14 -6.30 -13.35
C VAL A 73 3.20 -4.77 -13.52
N HIS A 74 3.81 -4.05 -12.57
CA HIS A 74 3.93 -2.60 -12.64
C HIS A 74 5.00 -2.14 -13.64
N THR A 75 6.15 -2.81 -13.68
CA THR A 75 7.29 -2.42 -14.52
C THR A 75 7.32 -3.12 -15.88
N GLY A 76 6.48 -4.14 -16.08
CA GLY A 76 6.38 -4.87 -17.34
C GLY A 76 7.53 -5.85 -17.61
N VAL A 77 8.30 -6.21 -16.57
CA VAL A 77 9.31 -7.28 -16.63
C VAL A 77 8.71 -8.63 -16.26
#